data_AF-A0A8S1VGY4-F1
#
_entry.id   AF-A0A8S1VGY4-F1
#
_cell.length_a   1.000
_cell.length_b   1.000
_cell.length_c   1.000
_cell.angle_alpha   90.00
_cell.angle_beta   90.00
_cell.angle_gamma   90.00
#
_symmetry.space_group_name_H-M   'P 1'
#
loop_
_entity.id
_entity.type
_entity.pdbx_description
1 polymer ?
#
loop_
_entity_poly.entity_id
_entity_poly.type
_entity_poly.pdbx_seq_one_letter_code
_entity_poly.pdbx_strand_id
1 'polypeptide(L)'
;MMKIFFFFGQQTKQIERIQKLTSIAPTYANFKKMNISLDESLRAFDHLQTIHSNQSAKIVNNLLTYVRKVHNRAILRSRQNLISHVLENLSEQEHDNLPALMANITYTQDPEQFISKACDILIKKSTEMNIKAISNCAYSIAKIARKNIQMDLQTEKLIAYNAAQLTLKNLMPIIQLKISDCNDEQIIMETLVAYQKLEIYDMHEFLYELLSKLEFKYFGRVEAQIIHTLAKSDLESPTKHQVIRSIYNCFEDAVHQKRLNLQSMIVGLHALQATATNDLVEMCMELYCEDYKAANIQDLCMMTSVLFKKGIMSGPYSRQLTESYEALKLSIDINVLMYLIPNMSTMINLKLLEKKFINQFLISVKILNEKGKINRNFYENFKREAHQIENEEIKEKFKQIFHLINRK
;
A
#
# COMPACT_ATOMS: atom_id res chain seq x y z
N MET A 1 -36.89 -23.57 34.87
CA MET A 1 -35.80 -24.57 34.67
C MET A 1 -35.50 -24.86 33.21
N MET A 2 -36.48 -25.09 32.32
CA MET A 2 -36.24 -25.48 30.91
C MET A 2 -35.47 -24.45 30.06
N LYS A 3 -35.61 -23.14 30.34
CA LYS A 3 -34.80 -22.08 29.70
C LYS A 3 -33.33 -22.06 30.17
N ILE A 4 -33.04 -22.49 31.39
CA ILE A 4 -31.67 -22.50 31.95
C ILE A 4 -30.86 -23.64 31.32
N PHE A 5 -31.45 -24.84 31.18
CA PHE A 5 -30.79 -25.98 30.51
C PHE A 5 -30.52 -25.73 29.01
N PHE A 6 -31.38 -24.98 28.31
CA PHE A 6 -31.15 -24.62 26.91
C PHE A 6 -29.96 -23.67 26.74
N PHE A 7 -29.78 -22.72 27.68
CA PHE A 7 -28.63 -21.83 27.72
C PHE A 7 -27.31 -22.57 28.02
N PHE A 8 -27.32 -23.50 28.99
CA PHE A 8 -26.13 -24.31 29.28
C PHE A 8 -25.74 -25.23 28.12
N GLY A 9 -26.73 -25.83 27.41
CA GLY A 9 -26.48 -26.69 26.25
C GLY A 9 -25.95 -25.95 25.02
N GLN A 10 -26.31 -24.67 24.84
CA GLN A 10 -25.72 -23.81 23.80
C GLN A 10 -24.30 -23.36 24.17
N GLN A 11 -24.06 -23.04 25.45
CA GLN A 11 -22.73 -22.67 25.92
C GLN A 11 -21.73 -23.83 25.85
N THR A 12 -22.12 -25.07 26.19
CA THR A 12 -21.23 -26.25 26.05
C THR A 12 -20.90 -26.54 24.60
N LYS A 13 -21.86 -26.45 23.68
CA LYS A 13 -21.58 -26.59 22.23
C LYS A 13 -20.67 -25.49 21.69
N GLN A 14 -20.78 -24.26 22.21
CA GLN A 14 -19.86 -23.18 21.86
C GLN A 14 -18.46 -23.42 22.41
N ILE A 15 -18.33 -23.88 23.66
CA ILE A 15 -17.05 -24.19 24.30
C ILE A 15 -16.36 -25.36 23.58
N GLU A 16 -17.07 -26.43 23.24
CA GLU A 16 -16.53 -27.55 22.45
C GLU A 16 -16.09 -27.13 21.04
N ARG A 17 -16.85 -26.23 20.40
CA ARG A 17 -16.46 -25.62 19.12
C ARG A 17 -15.20 -24.78 19.26
N ILE A 18 -15.09 -23.97 20.31
CA ILE A 18 -13.89 -23.17 20.60
C ILE A 18 -12.69 -24.07 20.89
N GLN A 19 -12.84 -25.14 21.67
CA GLN A 19 -11.77 -26.12 21.92
C GLN A 19 -11.33 -26.86 20.65
N LYS A 20 -12.25 -27.18 19.73
CA LYS A 20 -11.91 -27.67 18.38
C LYS A 20 -11.22 -26.62 17.51
N LEU A 21 -11.53 -25.33 17.69
CA LEU A 21 -10.84 -24.23 17.00
C LEU A 21 -9.42 -24.01 17.52
N THR A 22 -9.20 -24.23 18.82
CA THR A 22 -7.89 -24.05 19.44
C THR A 22 -6.95 -25.22 19.17
N SER A 23 -7.48 -26.43 18.93
CA SER A 23 -6.66 -27.60 18.55
C SER A 23 -6.15 -27.56 17.10
N ILE A 24 -6.79 -26.77 16.23
CA ILE A 24 -6.38 -26.54 14.84
C ILE A 24 -5.94 -25.08 14.75
N ALA A 25 -4.63 -24.80 14.83
CA ALA A 25 -4.05 -23.43 14.82
C ALA A 25 -4.94 -22.40 14.10
N PRO A 26 -5.40 -21.32 14.78
CA PRO A 26 -6.53 -20.48 14.33
C PRO A 26 -6.13 -19.62 13.13
N THR A 27 -6.16 -20.18 11.93
CA THR A 27 -5.93 -19.39 10.73
C THR A 27 -7.23 -18.75 10.27
N TYR A 28 -7.14 -17.60 9.61
CA TYR A 28 -8.28 -17.03 8.90
C TYR A 28 -8.99 -18.03 7.97
N ALA A 29 -8.23 -18.93 7.35
CA ALA A 29 -8.78 -19.97 6.49
C ALA A 29 -9.70 -20.92 7.27
N ASN A 30 -9.34 -21.27 8.50
CA ASN A 30 -10.16 -22.11 9.39
C ASN A 30 -11.42 -21.36 9.84
N PHE A 31 -11.29 -20.08 10.21
CA PHE A 31 -12.44 -19.25 10.57
C PHE A 31 -13.43 -19.07 9.41
N LYS A 32 -12.95 -18.81 8.19
CA LYS A 32 -13.79 -18.62 7.00
C LYS A 32 -14.53 -19.90 6.60
N LYS A 33 -13.89 -21.07 6.68
CA LYS A 33 -14.51 -22.37 6.36
C LYS A 33 -15.65 -22.74 7.30
N MET A 34 -15.67 -22.18 8.51
CA MET A 34 -16.59 -22.60 9.58
C MET A 34 -17.75 -21.63 9.85
N ASN A 35 -17.83 -20.52 9.10
CA ASN A 35 -18.94 -19.53 9.16
C ASN A 35 -19.20 -18.98 10.59
N ILE A 36 -18.12 -18.65 11.29
CA ILE A 36 -18.11 -18.30 12.72
C ILE A 36 -18.29 -16.78 12.89
N SER A 37 -19.01 -16.37 13.93
CA SER A 37 -19.21 -14.94 14.24
C SER A 37 -17.92 -14.26 14.73
N LEU A 38 -17.91 -12.92 14.68
CA LEU A 38 -16.81 -12.09 15.17
C LEU A 38 -16.51 -12.35 16.66
N ASP A 39 -17.55 -12.40 17.49
CA ASP A 39 -17.44 -12.64 18.93
C ASP A 39 -16.84 -14.02 19.25
N GLU A 40 -17.26 -15.05 18.51
CA GLU A 40 -16.73 -16.41 18.67
C GLU A 40 -15.27 -16.50 18.22
N SER A 41 -14.88 -15.74 17.19
CA SER A 41 -13.48 -15.65 16.75
C SER A 41 -12.60 -15.01 17.84
N LEU A 42 -13.08 -13.93 18.47
CA LEU A 42 -12.38 -13.27 19.58
C LEU A 42 -12.22 -14.18 20.80
N ARG A 43 -13.28 -14.91 21.17
CA ARG A 43 -13.24 -15.88 22.27
C ARG A 43 -12.29 -17.05 22.00
N ALA A 44 -12.19 -17.49 20.74
CA ALA A 44 -11.20 -18.51 20.36
C ALA A 44 -9.76 -18.00 20.49
N PHE A 45 -9.50 -16.73 20.16
CA PHE A 45 -8.21 -16.09 20.40
C PHE A 45 -7.90 -15.94 21.90
N ASP A 46 -8.89 -15.53 22.71
CA ASP A 46 -8.76 -15.48 24.17
C ASP A 46 -8.40 -16.84 24.76
N HIS A 47 -9.08 -17.88 24.30
CA HIS A 47 -8.83 -19.23 24.80
C HIS A 47 -7.44 -19.73 24.43
N LEU A 48 -6.96 -19.44 23.21
CA LEU A 48 -5.59 -19.76 22.80
C LEU A 48 -4.54 -19.00 23.59
N GLN A 49 -4.81 -17.75 23.97
CA GLN A 49 -3.92 -16.98 24.82
C GLN A 49 -3.80 -17.62 26.21
N THR A 50 -4.89 -18.14 26.78
CA THR A 50 -4.84 -18.89 28.04
C THR A 50 -4.11 -20.23 27.94
N ILE A 51 -4.17 -20.92 26.80
CA ILE A 51 -3.54 -22.24 26.60
C ILE A 51 -2.04 -22.09 26.30
N HIS A 52 -1.67 -21.12 25.46
CA HIS A 52 -0.30 -20.86 25.07
C HIS A 52 0.27 -19.75 25.95
N SER A 53 0.36 -20.03 27.26
CA SER A 53 0.72 -19.09 28.33
C SER A 53 2.13 -18.47 28.22
N ASN A 54 2.76 -18.52 27.06
CA ASN A 54 3.88 -17.67 26.66
C ASN A 54 3.72 -17.28 25.18
N GLN A 55 3.51 -15.98 24.96
CA GLN A 55 4.03 -15.20 23.84
C GLN A 55 4.37 -16.00 22.56
N SER A 56 3.39 -16.28 21.69
CA SER A 56 3.73 -16.76 20.34
C SER A 56 3.43 -15.69 19.30
N ALA A 57 4.47 -15.31 18.56
CA ALA A 57 4.40 -14.49 17.35
C ALA A 57 3.38 -15.04 16.35
N LYS A 58 3.17 -16.36 16.34
CA LYS A 58 2.17 -17.05 15.53
C LYS A 58 0.73 -16.63 15.86
N ILE A 59 0.38 -16.49 17.15
CA ILE A 59 -0.96 -16.04 17.57
C ILE A 59 -1.19 -14.59 17.12
N VAL A 60 -0.21 -13.71 17.37
CA VAL A 60 -0.30 -12.30 16.95
C VAL A 60 -0.37 -12.17 15.44
N ASN A 61 0.43 -12.94 14.70
CA ASN A 61 0.38 -12.97 13.24
C ASN A 61 -0.99 -13.40 12.71
N ASN A 62 -1.62 -14.42 13.31
CA ASN A 62 -2.97 -14.87 12.95
C ASN A 62 -4.02 -13.79 13.26
N LEU A 63 -3.92 -13.14 14.43
CA LEU A 63 -4.79 -12.03 14.82
C LEU A 63 -4.68 -10.87 13.82
N LEU A 64 -3.46 -10.43 13.49
CA LEU A 64 -3.23 -9.35 12.54
C LEU A 64 -3.68 -9.73 11.12
N THR A 65 -3.50 -11.00 10.71
CA THR A 65 -4.03 -11.52 9.44
C THR A 65 -5.55 -11.44 9.40
N TYR A 66 -6.22 -11.78 10.51
CA TYR A 66 -7.67 -11.71 10.63
C TYR A 66 -8.16 -10.26 10.53
N VAL A 67 -7.56 -9.37 11.32
CA VAL A 67 -7.82 -7.92 11.27
C VAL A 67 -7.68 -7.37 9.86
N ARG A 68 -6.59 -7.71 9.16
CA ARG A 68 -6.34 -7.30 7.78
C ARG A 68 -7.45 -7.72 6.84
N LYS A 69 -7.98 -8.93 6.98
CA LYS A 69 -8.98 -9.46 6.05
C LYS A 69 -10.40 -8.97 6.36
N VAL A 70 -10.73 -8.84 7.64
CA VAL A 70 -12.07 -8.42 8.09
C VAL A 70 -12.19 -6.89 8.24
N HIS A 71 -11.08 -6.16 8.15
CA HIS A 71 -11.01 -4.70 8.25
C HIS A 71 -11.60 -4.14 9.56
N ASN A 72 -11.57 -4.93 10.65
CA ASN A 72 -12.16 -4.54 11.93
C ASN A 72 -11.11 -3.96 12.89
N ARG A 73 -11.09 -2.63 13.01
CA ARG A 73 -10.15 -1.89 13.86
C ARG A 73 -10.49 -1.94 15.35
N ALA A 74 -11.70 -2.33 15.75
CA ALA A 74 -12.06 -2.46 17.16
C ALA A 74 -11.26 -3.59 17.84
N ILE A 75 -11.02 -4.68 17.11
CA ILE A 75 -10.21 -5.80 17.56
C ILE A 75 -8.79 -5.35 17.89
N LEU A 76 -8.17 -4.57 17.00
CA LEU A 76 -6.82 -4.02 17.22
C LEU A 76 -6.73 -3.25 18.52
N ARG A 77 -7.69 -2.33 18.74
CA ARG A 77 -7.73 -1.52 19.97
C ARG A 77 -7.85 -2.38 21.22
N SER A 78 -8.73 -3.39 21.19
CA SER A 78 -8.94 -4.29 22.33
C SER A 78 -7.74 -5.18 22.66
N ARG A 79 -6.84 -5.42 21.70
CA ARG A 79 -5.70 -6.34 21.83
C ARG A 79 -4.34 -5.68 21.70
N GLN A 80 -4.27 -4.36 21.71
CA GLN A 80 -3.03 -3.62 21.49
C GLN A 80 -1.95 -4.02 22.51
N ASN A 81 -2.30 -4.17 23.79
CA ASN A 81 -1.36 -4.57 24.84
C ASN A 81 -0.74 -5.95 24.58
N LEU A 82 -1.53 -6.92 24.11
CA LEU A 82 -1.03 -8.25 23.75
C LEU A 82 -0.09 -8.17 22.54
N ILE A 83 -0.50 -7.41 21.52
CA ILE A 83 0.28 -7.23 20.30
C ILE A 83 1.63 -6.58 20.63
N SER A 84 1.63 -5.46 21.36
CA SER A 84 2.84 -4.78 21.79
C SER A 84 3.73 -5.69 22.64
N HIS A 85 3.16 -6.38 23.64
CA HIS A 85 3.93 -7.26 24.52
C HIS A 85 4.63 -8.40 23.76
N VAL A 86 3.97 -9.05 22.80
CA VAL A 86 4.58 -10.13 22.00
C VAL A 86 5.64 -9.58 21.05
N LEU A 87 5.41 -8.41 20.46
CA LEU A 87 6.38 -7.80 19.53
C LEU A 87 7.63 -7.28 20.26
N GLU A 88 7.48 -6.72 21.46
CA GLU A 88 8.59 -6.30 22.34
C GLU A 88 9.44 -7.49 22.80
N ASN A 89 8.79 -8.62 23.06
CA ASN A 89 9.42 -9.84 23.56
C ASN A 89 9.70 -10.88 22.47
N LEU A 90 9.65 -10.49 21.19
CA LEU A 90 9.89 -11.40 20.08
C LEU A 90 11.28 -12.04 20.22
N SER A 91 11.29 -13.38 20.28
CA SER A 91 12.51 -14.15 20.50
C SER A 91 13.20 -14.52 19.19
N GLU A 92 14.51 -14.75 19.25
CA GLU A 92 15.28 -15.23 18.08
C GLU A 92 14.86 -16.65 17.63
N GLN A 93 14.25 -17.42 18.52
CA GLN A 93 13.72 -18.76 18.22
C GLN A 93 12.48 -18.69 17.32
N GLU A 94 11.83 -17.53 17.21
CA GLU A 94 10.62 -17.33 16.39
C GLU A 94 10.92 -16.74 15.00
N HIS A 95 12.18 -16.77 14.55
CA HIS A 95 12.60 -16.18 13.27
C HIS A 95 11.82 -16.72 12.05
N ASP A 96 11.34 -17.96 12.10
CA ASP A 96 10.47 -18.54 11.06
C ASP A 96 9.14 -17.78 10.90
N ASN A 97 8.63 -17.16 11.97
CA ASN A 97 7.40 -16.39 11.95
C ASN A 97 7.62 -14.92 11.56
N LEU A 98 8.87 -14.45 11.59
CA LEU A 98 9.22 -13.05 11.36
C LEU A 98 8.72 -12.51 10.00
N PRO A 99 8.87 -13.22 8.86
CA PRO A 99 8.38 -12.69 7.57
C PRO A 99 6.88 -12.46 7.56
N ALA A 100 6.10 -13.41 8.08
CA ALA A 100 4.65 -13.32 8.11
C ALA A 100 4.18 -12.23 9.09
N LEU A 101 4.84 -12.13 10.24
CA LEU A 101 4.59 -11.09 11.24
C LEU A 101 4.85 -9.69 10.65
N MET A 102 6.00 -9.49 9.98
CA MET A 102 6.35 -8.22 9.36
C MET A 102 5.41 -7.82 8.22
N ALA A 103 4.91 -8.77 7.44
CA ALA A 103 3.89 -8.47 6.42
C ALA A 103 2.58 -7.92 7.02
N ASN A 104 2.30 -8.27 8.27
CA ASN A 104 1.06 -7.92 8.97
C ASN A 104 1.21 -6.81 10.02
N ILE A 105 2.44 -6.43 10.37
CA ILE A 105 2.68 -5.41 11.39
C ILE A 105 2.19 -4.02 10.96
N THR A 106 2.04 -3.76 9.65
CA THR A 106 1.41 -2.53 9.12
C THR A 106 -0.02 -2.26 9.63
N TYR A 107 -0.66 -3.25 10.26
CA TYR A 107 -1.99 -3.14 10.85
C TYR A 107 -1.96 -2.86 12.35
N THR A 108 -0.80 -2.74 12.99
CA THR A 108 -0.69 -2.28 14.39
C THR A 108 -0.84 -0.76 14.48
N GLN A 109 -0.98 -0.23 15.70
CA GLN A 109 -1.06 1.23 15.92
C GLN A 109 0.28 1.93 15.67
N ASP A 110 1.36 1.39 16.23
CA ASP A 110 2.71 1.99 16.18
C ASP A 110 3.73 0.98 15.62
N PRO A 111 3.66 0.63 14.32
CA PRO A 111 4.51 -0.40 13.74
C PRO A 111 6.01 -0.09 13.79
N GLU A 112 6.40 1.19 13.90
CA GLU A 112 7.79 1.66 13.94
C GLU A 112 8.54 1.20 15.20
N GLN A 113 7.84 1.10 16.33
CA GLN A 113 8.43 0.69 17.61
C GLN A 113 9.07 -0.70 17.54
N PHE A 114 8.61 -1.53 16.59
CA PHE A 114 9.02 -2.92 16.46
C PHE A 114 10.01 -3.15 15.32
N ILE A 115 10.28 -2.14 14.48
CA ILE A 115 11.20 -2.29 13.33
C ILE A 115 12.61 -2.60 13.82
N SER A 116 13.12 -1.87 14.81
CA SER A 116 14.48 -2.09 15.33
C SER A 116 14.66 -3.51 15.86
N LYS A 117 13.68 -4.05 16.59
CA LYS A 117 13.71 -5.41 17.10
C LYS A 117 13.67 -6.46 15.98
N ALA A 118 12.83 -6.24 14.97
CA ALA A 118 12.77 -7.11 13.79
C ALA A 118 14.10 -7.10 13.00
N CYS A 119 14.71 -5.92 12.87
CA CYS A 119 16.02 -5.72 12.27
C CYS A 119 17.12 -6.49 13.00
N ASP A 120 17.15 -6.44 14.33
CA ASP A 120 18.12 -7.18 15.16
C ASP A 120 18.01 -8.69 14.95
N ILE A 121 16.79 -9.23 14.98
CA ILE A 121 16.56 -10.67 14.76
C ILE A 121 16.96 -11.05 13.34
N LEU A 122 16.58 -10.25 12.34
CA LEU A 122 16.93 -10.49 10.94
C LEU A 122 18.44 -10.53 10.74
N ILE A 123 19.21 -9.62 11.35
CA ILE A 123 20.68 -9.64 11.29
C ILE A 123 21.21 -10.96 11.85
N LYS A 124 20.80 -11.31 13.08
CA LYS A 124 21.32 -12.50 13.78
C LYS A 124 20.95 -13.82 13.12
N LYS A 125 19.80 -13.89 12.44
CA LYS A 125 19.24 -15.12 11.86
C LYS A 125 19.25 -15.17 10.33
N SER A 126 19.81 -14.16 9.68
CA SER A 126 19.84 -14.06 8.21
C SER A 126 20.56 -15.24 7.53
N THR A 127 21.56 -15.83 8.17
CA THR A 127 22.27 -17.01 7.63
C THR A 127 21.38 -18.26 7.63
N GLU A 128 20.57 -18.43 8.67
CA GLU A 128 19.60 -19.53 8.86
C GLU A 128 18.35 -19.37 7.96
N MET A 129 17.97 -18.13 7.61
CA MET A 129 16.81 -17.85 6.78
C MET A 129 17.06 -18.11 5.28
N ASN A 130 16.05 -18.59 4.57
CA ASN A 130 16.09 -18.68 3.10
C ASN A 130 15.87 -17.29 2.44
N ILE A 131 16.28 -17.15 1.17
CA ILE A 131 16.21 -15.87 0.46
C ILE A 131 14.79 -15.31 0.38
N LYS A 132 13.77 -16.16 0.25
CA LYS A 132 12.36 -15.76 0.23
C LYS A 132 11.96 -15.08 1.55
N ALA A 133 12.35 -15.65 2.67
CA ALA A 133 12.05 -15.12 4.00
C ALA A 133 12.77 -13.78 4.23
N ILE A 134 14.06 -13.70 3.87
CA ILE A 134 14.85 -12.46 3.98
C ILE A 134 14.25 -11.35 3.12
N SER A 135 13.90 -11.64 1.87
CA SER A 135 13.32 -10.67 0.91
C SER A 135 11.96 -10.17 1.39
N ASN A 136 11.11 -11.06 1.91
CA ASN A 136 9.82 -10.69 2.50
C ASN A 136 9.97 -9.77 3.72
N CYS A 137 10.93 -10.07 4.61
CA CYS A 137 11.25 -9.21 5.74
C CYS A 137 11.74 -7.84 5.27
N ALA A 138 12.70 -7.80 4.34
CA ALA A 138 13.26 -6.58 3.79
C ALA A 138 12.18 -5.69 3.16
N TYR A 139 11.34 -6.26 2.29
CA TYR A 139 10.22 -5.56 1.66
C TYR A 139 9.24 -4.99 2.69
N SER A 140 8.87 -5.80 3.69
CA SER A 140 7.91 -5.40 4.72
C SER A 140 8.45 -4.28 5.59
N ILE A 141 9.70 -4.40 6.08
CA ILE A 141 10.39 -3.38 6.87
C ILE A 141 10.48 -2.07 6.08
N ALA A 142 10.96 -2.12 4.84
CA ALA A 142 11.09 -0.95 3.97
C ALA A 142 9.74 -0.25 3.72
N LYS A 143 8.68 -1.03 3.52
CA LYS A 143 7.33 -0.52 3.31
C LYS A 143 6.79 0.24 4.52
N ILE A 144 7.02 -0.27 5.74
CA ILE A 144 6.57 0.39 6.97
C ILE A 144 7.38 1.66 7.20
N ALA A 145 8.71 1.53 7.20
CA ALA A 145 9.62 2.63 7.50
C ALA A 145 9.40 3.84 6.57
N ARG A 146 9.22 3.61 5.26
CA ARG A 146 9.03 4.69 4.28
C ARG A 146 7.67 5.38 4.39
N LYS A 147 6.60 4.65 4.71
CA LYS A 147 5.23 5.19 4.76
C LYS A 147 5.10 6.34 5.78
N ASN A 148 5.91 6.31 6.83
CA ASN A 148 5.70 7.14 8.01
C ASN A 148 6.63 8.37 8.08
N ILE A 149 7.75 8.38 7.34
CA ILE A 149 8.56 9.61 7.13
C ILE A 149 7.76 10.69 6.41
N GLN A 150 6.85 10.31 5.51
CA GLN A 150 6.04 11.27 4.74
C GLN A 150 4.98 12.00 5.58
N MET A 151 4.80 11.64 6.86
CA MET A 151 3.70 12.13 7.68
C MET A 151 4.08 12.82 9.00
N ASP A 152 5.31 12.71 9.52
CA ASP A 152 5.75 13.51 10.67
C ASP A 152 7.24 13.30 10.98
N LEU A 153 7.97 14.37 11.34
CA LEU A 153 9.37 14.32 11.82
C LEU A 153 9.43 13.88 13.31
N GLN A 154 8.84 12.73 13.64
CA GLN A 154 8.96 12.15 14.99
C GLN A 154 10.24 11.31 15.06
N THR A 155 11.05 11.52 16.11
CA THR A 155 12.37 10.88 16.32
C THR A 155 12.32 9.36 16.15
N GLU A 156 11.27 8.71 16.65
CA GLU A 156 11.08 7.25 16.57
C GLU A 156 10.95 6.75 15.12
N LYS A 157 10.30 7.52 14.25
CA LYS A 157 10.15 7.18 12.82
C LYS A 157 11.47 7.26 12.07
N LEU A 158 12.30 8.26 12.42
CA LEU A 158 13.64 8.40 11.88
C LEU A 158 14.57 7.28 12.35
N ILE A 159 14.50 6.90 13.64
CA ILE A 159 15.24 5.76 14.18
C ILE A 159 14.87 4.48 13.45
N ALA A 160 13.58 4.21 13.27
CA ALA A 160 13.10 3.01 12.60
C ALA A 160 13.55 2.95 11.12
N TYR A 161 13.56 4.09 10.42
CA TYR A 161 14.07 4.19 9.06
C TYR A 161 15.58 3.95 8.97
N ASN A 162 16.36 4.57 9.86
CA ASN A 162 17.82 4.41 9.88
C ASN A 162 18.20 2.96 10.25
N ALA A 163 17.49 2.34 11.20
CA ALA A 163 17.67 0.93 11.55
C ALA A 163 17.39 0.04 10.33
N ALA A 164 16.29 0.27 9.61
CA ALA A 164 15.98 -0.45 8.38
C ALA A 164 17.06 -0.30 7.30
N GLN A 165 17.54 0.93 7.06
CA GLN A 165 18.59 1.21 6.09
C GLN A 165 19.89 0.47 6.44
N LEU A 166 20.38 0.61 7.67
CA LEU A 166 21.61 -0.03 8.14
C LEU A 166 21.51 -1.55 8.09
N THR A 167 20.36 -2.12 8.48
CA THR A 167 20.12 -3.56 8.39
C THR A 167 20.20 -4.06 6.95
N LEU A 168 19.53 -3.42 5.99
CA LEU A 168 19.62 -3.88 4.60
C LEU A 168 21.03 -3.72 4.03
N LYS A 169 21.75 -2.63 4.35
CA LYS A 169 23.16 -2.49 3.96
C LYS A 169 24.02 -3.65 4.47
N ASN A 170 23.84 -4.03 5.75
CA ASN A 170 24.59 -5.13 6.35
C ASN A 170 24.21 -6.51 5.80
N LEU A 171 22.96 -6.68 5.36
CA LEU A 171 22.47 -7.94 4.79
C LEU A 171 22.81 -8.10 3.31
N MET A 172 23.28 -7.05 2.62
CA MET A 172 23.56 -7.09 1.19
C MET A 172 24.46 -8.25 0.78
N PRO A 173 25.62 -8.53 1.42
CA PRO A 173 26.47 -9.65 0.99
C PRO A 173 25.75 -11.00 1.10
N ILE A 174 24.94 -11.19 2.14
CA ILE A 174 24.18 -12.44 2.37
C ILE A 174 23.06 -12.57 1.33
N ILE A 175 22.35 -11.48 1.05
CA ILE A 175 21.29 -11.45 0.04
C ILE A 175 21.88 -11.71 -1.34
N GLN A 176 22.98 -11.05 -1.70
CA GLN A 176 23.68 -11.21 -2.97
C GLN A 176 24.12 -12.67 -3.18
N LEU A 177 24.74 -13.29 -2.16
CA LEU A 177 25.13 -14.70 -2.21
C LEU A 177 23.93 -15.65 -2.37
N LYS A 178 22.79 -15.36 -1.73
CA LYS A 178 21.61 -16.24 -1.77
C LYS A 178 20.71 -15.98 -3.00
N ILE A 179 20.83 -14.82 -3.64
CA ILE A 179 20.01 -14.42 -4.79
C ILE A 179 20.68 -14.75 -6.14
N SER A 180 21.99 -15.01 -6.15
CA SER A 180 22.73 -15.41 -7.35
C SER A 180 22.11 -16.63 -8.04
N ASP A 181 21.58 -17.58 -7.27
CA ASP A 181 20.95 -18.81 -7.77
C ASP A 181 19.40 -18.75 -7.75
N CYS A 182 18.83 -17.58 -7.47
CA CYS A 182 17.38 -17.39 -7.41
C CYS A 182 16.83 -16.93 -8.77
N ASN A 183 15.87 -17.69 -9.31
CA ASN A 183 15.13 -17.35 -10.52
C ASN A 183 13.67 -16.94 -10.23
N ASP A 184 13.32 -16.76 -8.95
CA ASP A 184 11.98 -16.31 -8.56
C ASP A 184 11.91 -14.78 -8.67
N GLU A 185 11.29 -14.31 -9.76
CA GLU A 185 11.09 -12.89 -10.08
C GLU A 185 10.44 -12.11 -8.92
N GLN A 186 9.54 -12.76 -8.15
CA GLN A 186 8.88 -12.11 -7.01
C GLN A 186 9.89 -11.83 -5.88
N ILE A 187 10.81 -12.75 -5.61
CA ILE A 187 11.85 -12.60 -4.59
C ILE A 187 12.82 -11.48 -4.99
N ILE A 188 13.23 -11.47 -6.26
CA ILE A 188 14.10 -10.43 -6.83
C ILE A 188 13.44 -9.07 -6.74
N MET A 189 12.15 -8.98 -7.10
CA MET A 189 11.37 -7.75 -7.01
C MET A 189 11.21 -7.25 -5.57
N GLU A 190 10.81 -8.12 -4.64
CA GLU A 190 10.65 -7.75 -3.23
C GLU A 190 11.94 -7.16 -2.67
N THR A 191 13.08 -7.76 -3.02
CA THR A 191 14.43 -7.28 -2.68
C THR A 191 14.69 -5.92 -3.31
N LEU A 192 14.53 -5.79 -4.63
CA LEU A 192 14.77 -4.54 -5.36
C LEU A 192 13.94 -3.39 -4.78
N VAL A 193 12.65 -3.62 -4.54
CA VAL A 193 11.74 -2.61 -3.99
C VAL A 193 12.11 -2.23 -2.56
N ALA A 194 12.61 -3.17 -1.75
CA ALA A 194 13.04 -2.89 -0.40
C ALA A 194 14.20 -1.87 -0.36
N TYR A 195 15.25 -2.11 -1.14
CA TYR A 195 16.43 -1.23 -1.20
C TYR A 195 16.09 0.14 -1.78
N GLN A 196 15.26 0.18 -2.82
CA GLN A 196 14.81 1.43 -3.45
C GLN A 196 13.93 2.28 -2.51
N LYS A 197 12.99 1.66 -1.79
CA LYS A 197 12.13 2.38 -0.83
C LYS A 197 12.91 3.01 0.33
N LEU A 198 14.04 2.42 0.68
CA LEU A 198 14.93 2.92 1.72
C LEU A 198 16.05 3.78 1.17
N GLU A 199 16.05 4.14 -0.12
CA GLU A 199 16.97 5.14 -0.68
C GLU A 199 18.44 4.77 -0.41
N ILE A 200 18.76 3.47 -0.50
CA ILE A 200 20.11 2.92 -0.29
C ILE A 200 20.89 3.05 -1.60
N TYR A 201 21.26 4.28 -1.93
CA TYR A 201 21.80 4.63 -3.25
C TYR A 201 23.24 4.17 -3.50
N ASP A 202 24.02 3.89 -2.46
CA ASP A 202 25.40 3.40 -2.56
C ASP A 202 25.53 1.98 -3.14
N MET A 203 24.42 1.35 -3.53
CA MET A 203 24.35 -0.05 -3.96
C MET A 203 23.94 -0.23 -5.43
N HIS A 204 24.30 0.72 -6.30
CA HIS A 204 23.92 0.69 -7.72
C HIS A 204 24.30 -0.62 -8.43
N GLU A 205 25.49 -1.17 -8.19
CA GLU A 205 25.94 -2.43 -8.81
C GLU A 205 25.05 -3.62 -8.43
N PHE A 206 24.74 -3.76 -7.15
CA PHE A 206 23.84 -4.80 -6.65
C PHE A 206 22.43 -4.65 -7.24
N LEU A 207 21.92 -3.42 -7.33
CA LEU A 207 20.61 -3.14 -7.94
C LEU A 207 20.59 -3.49 -9.44
N TYR A 208 21.71 -3.26 -10.15
CA TYR A 208 21.84 -3.69 -11.55
C TYR A 208 21.87 -5.20 -11.70
N GLU A 209 22.54 -5.90 -10.80
CA GLU A 209 22.53 -7.36 -10.76
C GLU A 209 21.10 -7.90 -10.59
N LEU A 210 20.34 -7.37 -9.63
CA LEU A 210 18.93 -7.73 -9.45
C LEU A 210 18.09 -7.44 -10.70
N LEU A 211 18.28 -6.28 -11.32
CA LEU A 211 17.56 -5.92 -12.54
C LEU A 211 17.88 -6.85 -13.70
N SER A 212 19.13 -7.27 -13.83
CA SER A 212 19.56 -8.18 -14.92
C SER A 212 18.93 -9.57 -14.84
N LYS A 213 18.45 -9.97 -13.66
CA LYS A 213 17.79 -11.27 -13.41
C LYS A 213 16.29 -11.24 -13.66
N LEU A 214 15.70 -10.07 -13.92
CA LEU A 214 14.27 -9.93 -14.18
C LEU A 214 13.98 -10.15 -15.66
N GLU A 215 13.26 -11.22 -15.97
CA GLU A 215 12.68 -11.47 -17.28
C GLU A 215 11.17 -11.26 -17.19
N PHE A 216 10.55 -10.62 -18.19
CA PHE A 216 9.11 -10.36 -18.18
C PHE A 216 8.45 -11.03 -19.36
N LYS A 217 7.46 -11.89 -19.07
CA LYS A 217 6.67 -12.60 -20.10
C LYS A 217 5.23 -12.12 -20.17
N TYR A 218 4.75 -11.49 -19.10
CA TYR A 218 3.38 -11.00 -18.96
C TYR A 218 3.39 -9.72 -18.15
N PHE A 219 2.34 -8.91 -18.32
CA PHE A 219 2.14 -7.73 -17.49
C PHE A 219 1.13 -8.02 -16.38
N GLY A 220 1.51 -7.72 -15.15
CA GLY A 220 0.66 -7.83 -13.98
C GLY A 220 1.01 -6.80 -12.91
N ARG A 221 0.63 -7.12 -11.68
CA ARG A 221 0.79 -6.22 -10.53
C ARG A 221 2.27 -6.04 -10.13
N VAL A 222 3.09 -7.05 -10.37
CA VAL A 222 4.52 -7.08 -10.00
C VAL A 222 5.28 -6.10 -10.88
N GLU A 223 5.06 -6.19 -12.18
CA GLU A 223 5.63 -5.35 -13.23
C GLU A 223 5.30 -3.87 -13.03
N ALA A 224 4.04 -3.56 -12.72
CA ALA A 224 3.61 -2.19 -12.41
C ALA A 224 4.33 -1.62 -11.17
N GLN A 225 4.60 -2.46 -10.15
CA GLN A 225 5.35 -2.04 -8.97
C GLN A 225 6.83 -1.83 -9.27
N ILE A 226 7.42 -2.65 -10.13
CA ILE A 226 8.82 -2.51 -10.56
C ILE A 226 9.00 -1.19 -11.30
N ILE A 227 8.14 -0.88 -12.29
CA ILE A 227 8.21 0.40 -13.00
C ILE A 227 8.02 1.56 -12.03
N HIS A 228 7.01 1.51 -11.15
CA HIS A 228 6.79 2.58 -10.18
C HIS A 228 7.99 2.81 -9.27
N THR A 229 8.73 1.75 -8.97
CA THR A 229 9.94 1.79 -8.14
C THR A 229 11.10 2.38 -8.95
N LEU A 230 11.33 1.91 -10.17
CA LEU A 230 12.39 2.41 -11.04
C LEU A 230 12.17 3.85 -11.50
N ALA A 231 10.93 4.27 -11.74
CA ALA A 231 10.58 5.63 -12.12
C ALA A 231 10.84 6.65 -10.98
N LYS A 232 10.91 6.19 -9.74
CA LYS A 232 11.25 7.00 -8.56
C LYS A 232 12.72 6.86 -8.14
N SER A 233 13.47 6.03 -8.85
CA SER A 233 14.86 5.75 -8.56
C SER A 233 15.78 6.70 -9.31
N ASP A 234 16.79 7.22 -8.62
CA ASP A 234 17.91 7.97 -9.21
C ASP A 234 18.94 7.05 -9.90
N LEU A 235 18.67 5.74 -9.92
CA LEU A 235 19.46 4.76 -10.66
C LEU A 235 19.36 5.05 -12.16
N GLU A 236 20.42 5.48 -12.83
CA GLU A 236 20.41 5.69 -14.28
C GLU A 236 21.38 4.73 -14.98
N SER A 237 20.85 3.78 -15.77
CA SER A 237 21.66 2.81 -16.52
C SER A 237 20.96 2.21 -17.73
N PRO A 238 21.72 1.64 -18.68
CA PRO A 238 21.16 0.85 -19.77
C PRO A 238 20.26 -0.29 -19.30
N THR A 239 20.64 -0.98 -18.21
CA THR A 239 19.86 -2.09 -17.64
C THR A 239 18.49 -1.63 -17.14
N LYS A 240 18.40 -0.46 -16.47
CA LYS A 240 17.11 0.12 -16.06
C LYS A 240 16.23 0.38 -17.28
N HIS A 241 16.77 1.01 -18.33
CA HIS A 241 16.02 1.32 -19.54
C HIS A 241 15.54 0.05 -20.25
N GLN A 242 16.38 -1.00 -20.30
CA GLN A 242 16.03 -2.29 -20.87
C GLN A 242 14.88 -2.96 -20.10
N VAL A 243 14.93 -2.96 -18.77
CA VAL A 243 13.86 -3.50 -17.92
C VAL A 243 12.55 -2.72 -18.13
N ILE A 244 12.60 -1.38 -18.08
CA ILE A 244 11.41 -0.54 -18.31
C ILE A 244 10.83 -0.83 -19.71
N ARG A 245 11.67 -0.97 -20.73
CA ARG A 245 11.24 -1.29 -22.09
C ARG A 245 10.63 -2.69 -22.20
N SER A 246 11.21 -3.70 -21.56
CA SER A 246 10.65 -5.05 -21.51
C SER A 246 9.25 -5.05 -20.91
N ILE A 247 9.07 -4.34 -19.78
CA ILE A 247 7.77 -4.24 -19.14
C ILE A 247 6.77 -3.44 -19.98
N TYR A 248 7.23 -2.36 -20.62
CA TYR A 248 6.43 -1.58 -21.57
C TYR A 248 5.87 -2.47 -22.69
N ASN A 249 6.71 -3.29 -23.31
CA ASN A 249 6.28 -4.20 -24.38
C ASN A 249 5.23 -5.20 -23.87
N CYS A 250 5.44 -5.80 -22.70
CA CYS A 250 4.45 -6.71 -22.11
C CYS A 250 3.12 -6.01 -21.79
N PHE A 251 3.15 -4.76 -21.35
CA PHE A 251 1.96 -3.97 -21.09
C PHE A 251 1.20 -3.66 -22.39
N GLU A 252 1.93 -3.15 -23.38
CA GLU A 252 1.40 -2.83 -24.70
C GLU A 252 0.74 -4.05 -25.34
N ASP A 253 1.39 -5.22 -25.34
CA ASP A 253 0.82 -6.48 -25.82
C ASP A 253 -0.46 -6.86 -25.06
N ALA A 254 -0.47 -6.71 -23.73
CA ALA A 254 -1.61 -7.05 -22.90
C ALA A 254 -2.81 -6.12 -23.12
N VAL A 255 -2.57 -4.84 -23.41
CA VAL A 255 -3.61 -3.86 -23.79
C VAL A 255 -4.17 -4.19 -25.17
N HIS A 256 -3.31 -4.42 -26.19
CA HIS A 256 -3.74 -4.79 -27.54
C HIS A 256 -4.63 -6.04 -27.54
N GLN A 257 -4.29 -7.03 -26.70
CA GLN A 257 -5.03 -8.29 -26.60
C GLN A 257 -6.23 -8.22 -25.64
N LYS A 258 -6.54 -7.05 -25.08
CA LYS A 258 -7.60 -6.83 -24.07
C LYS A 258 -7.52 -7.82 -22.90
N ARG A 259 -6.31 -8.21 -22.47
CA ARG A 259 -6.08 -9.20 -21.39
C ARG A 259 -6.08 -8.60 -19.99
N LEU A 260 -6.02 -7.27 -19.88
CA LEU A 260 -6.01 -6.56 -18.59
C LEU A 260 -7.43 -6.19 -18.18
N ASN A 261 -7.73 -6.34 -16.88
CA ASN A 261 -8.89 -5.66 -16.31
C ASN A 261 -8.63 -4.14 -16.20
N LEU A 262 -9.70 -3.37 -16.08
CA LEU A 262 -9.67 -1.90 -16.04
C LEU A 262 -8.65 -1.36 -15.02
N GLN A 263 -8.64 -1.90 -13.80
CA GLN A 263 -7.76 -1.45 -12.74
C GLN A 263 -6.27 -1.71 -13.06
N SER A 264 -5.93 -2.92 -13.51
CA SER A 264 -4.56 -3.29 -13.88
C SER A 264 -4.05 -2.44 -15.04
N MET A 265 -4.91 -2.14 -16.01
CA MET A 265 -4.59 -1.24 -17.12
C MET A 265 -4.27 0.18 -16.63
N ILE A 266 -5.14 0.77 -15.81
CA ILE A 266 -4.95 2.13 -15.27
C ILE A 266 -3.68 2.22 -14.42
N VAL A 267 -3.46 1.25 -13.53
CA VAL A 267 -2.26 1.21 -12.68
C VAL A 267 -0.99 1.05 -13.52
N GLY A 268 -1.02 0.19 -14.54
CA GLY A 268 0.12 0.01 -15.45
C GLY A 268 0.42 1.24 -16.29
N LEU A 269 -0.61 1.86 -16.85
CA LEU A 269 -0.46 3.09 -17.63
C LEU A 269 0.07 4.24 -16.76
N HIS A 270 -0.43 4.37 -15.52
CA HIS A 270 0.06 5.35 -14.57
C HIS A 270 1.51 5.09 -14.13
N ALA A 271 1.93 3.83 -14.04
CA ALA A 271 3.33 3.48 -13.78
C ALA A 271 4.24 3.88 -14.96
N LEU A 272 3.81 3.57 -16.20
CA LEU A 272 4.52 3.85 -17.45
C LEU A 272 4.44 5.30 -17.92
N GLN A 273 3.69 6.16 -17.23
CA GLN A 273 3.30 7.50 -17.67
C GLN A 273 4.37 8.30 -18.43
N ALA A 274 5.63 8.29 -17.99
CA ALA A 274 6.71 9.01 -18.68
C ALA A 274 7.05 8.37 -20.04
N THR A 275 7.09 7.05 -20.12
CA THR A 275 7.51 6.27 -21.29
C THR A 275 6.37 5.86 -22.22
N ALA A 276 5.11 5.95 -21.77
CA ALA A 276 3.96 5.57 -22.59
C ALA A 276 3.85 6.41 -23.87
N THR A 277 3.59 5.81 -25.03
CA THR A 277 3.28 6.56 -26.26
C THR A 277 1.87 7.16 -26.19
N ASN A 278 1.58 8.17 -27.01
CA ASN A 278 0.23 8.74 -27.08
C ASN A 278 -0.78 7.69 -27.59
N ASP A 279 -0.40 6.89 -28.59
CA ASP A 279 -1.25 5.83 -29.15
C ASP A 279 -1.66 4.80 -28.09
N LEU A 280 -0.71 4.34 -27.27
CA LEU A 280 -1.01 3.41 -26.17
C LEU A 280 -1.94 4.04 -25.11
N VAL A 281 -1.76 5.34 -24.84
CA VAL A 281 -2.64 6.08 -23.92
C VAL A 281 -4.04 6.19 -24.50
N GLU A 282 -4.18 6.47 -25.78
CA GLU A 282 -5.47 6.52 -26.49
C GLU A 282 -6.17 5.15 -26.47
N MET A 283 -5.46 4.07 -26.77
CA MET A 283 -6.01 2.70 -26.67
C MET A 283 -6.50 2.38 -25.25
N CYS A 284 -5.70 2.73 -24.23
CA CYS A 284 -6.13 2.55 -22.84
C CYS A 284 -7.36 3.42 -22.51
N MET A 285 -7.52 4.58 -23.14
CA MET A 285 -8.69 5.43 -22.97
C MET A 285 -9.93 4.88 -23.65
N GLU A 286 -9.80 4.26 -24.81
CA GLU A 286 -10.91 3.55 -25.46
C GLU A 286 -11.42 2.42 -24.57
N LEU A 287 -10.51 1.57 -24.06
CA LEU A 287 -10.84 0.52 -23.10
C LEU A 287 -11.41 1.07 -21.80
N TYR A 288 -10.89 2.20 -21.30
CA TYR A 288 -11.44 2.87 -20.13
C TYR A 288 -12.91 3.27 -20.36
N CYS A 289 -13.22 3.82 -21.52
CA CYS A 289 -14.57 4.25 -21.86
C CYS A 289 -15.56 3.09 -22.01
N GLU A 290 -15.09 1.86 -22.28
CA GLU A 290 -15.93 0.67 -22.30
C GLU A 290 -16.48 0.30 -20.90
N ASP A 291 -15.71 0.57 -19.83
CA ASP A 291 -16.04 0.12 -18.46
C ASP A 291 -15.85 1.20 -17.36
N TYR A 292 -15.88 2.48 -17.73
CA TYR A 292 -15.54 3.59 -16.83
C TYR A 292 -16.35 3.64 -15.53
N LYS A 293 -17.58 3.09 -15.53
CA LYS A 293 -18.46 3.02 -14.36
C LYS A 293 -17.97 2.06 -13.28
N ALA A 294 -17.10 1.10 -13.63
CA ALA A 294 -16.46 0.21 -12.67
C ALA A 294 -15.21 0.83 -12.01
N ALA A 295 -14.69 1.93 -12.55
CA ALA A 295 -13.53 2.62 -11.99
C ALA A 295 -13.88 3.25 -10.63
N ASN A 296 -13.01 3.04 -9.64
CA ASN A 296 -13.12 3.79 -8.38
C ASN A 296 -12.45 5.18 -8.51
N ILE A 297 -12.58 6.00 -7.48
CA ILE A 297 -12.04 7.36 -7.49
C ILE A 297 -10.51 7.42 -7.61
N GLN A 298 -9.79 6.44 -7.08
CA GLN A 298 -8.33 6.37 -7.20
C GLN A 298 -7.93 6.05 -8.63
N ASP A 299 -8.64 5.13 -9.29
CA ASP A 299 -8.42 4.77 -10.68
C ASP A 299 -8.67 5.97 -11.61
N LEU A 300 -9.76 6.71 -11.37
CA LEU A 300 -10.04 7.96 -12.10
C LEU A 300 -8.91 8.98 -11.93
N CYS A 301 -8.44 9.22 -10.70
CA CYS A 301 -7.35 10.15 -10.46
C CYS A 301 -6.04 9.74 -11.14
N MET A 302 -5.72 8.45 -11.16
CA MET A 302 -4.54 7.92 -11.85
C MET A 302 -4.66 8.14 -13.36
N MET A 303 -5.82 7.83 -13.94
CA MET A 303 -6.06 8.02 -15.37
C MET A 303 -5.98 9.50 -15.75
N THR A 304 -6.63 10.39 -15.01
CA THR A 304 -6.55 11.84 -15.22
C THR A 304 -5.13 12.37 -15.11
N SER A 305 -4.34 11.88 -14.15
CA SER A 305 -2.92 12.22 -14.03
C SER A 305 -2.13 11.86 -15.30
N VAL A 306 -2.35 10.65 -15.86
CA VAL A 306 -1.69 10.22 -17.11
C VAL A 306 -2.02 11.17 -18.25
N LEU A 307 -3.31 11.35 -18.54
CA LEU A 307 -3.78 12.17 -19.66
C LEU A 307 -3.27 13.60 -19.55
N PHE A 308 -3.21 14.13 -18.33
CA PHE A 308 -2.68 15.45 -18.07
C PHE A 308 -1.20 15.56 -18.47
N LYS A 309 -0.35 14.66 -17.96
CA LYS A 309 1.09 14.72 -18.30
C LYS A 309 1.37 14.46 -19.77
N LYS A 310 0.45 13.79 -20.48
CA LYS A 310 0.53 13.59 -21.93
C LYS A 310 -0.09 14.72 -22.75
N GLY A 311 -0.76 15.67 -22.11
CA GLY A 311 -1.45 16.77 -22.81
C GLY A 311 -2.69 16.34 -23.61
N ILE A 312 -3.27 15.18 -23.30
CA ILE A 312 -4.41 14.57 -24.04
C ILE A 312 -5.77 14.95 -23.42
N MET A 313 -5.77 15.79 -22.37
CA MET A 313 -6.99 16.15 -21.60
C MET A 313 -8.06 16.89 -22.43
N SER A 314 -7.69 17.53 -23.53
CA SER A 314 -8.63 18.16 -24.46
C SER A 314 -9.00 17.17 -25.57
N GLY A 315 -10.16 16.52 -25.45
CA GLY A 315 -10.58 15.50 -26.42
C GLY A 315 -11.95 14.87 -26.14
N PRO A 316 -12.32 13.82 -26.90
CA PRO A 316 -13.64 13.17 -26.83
C PRO A 316 -13.94 12.50 -25.48
N TYR A 317 -12.91 12.31 -24.64
CA TYR A 317 -13.00 11.56 -23.38
C TYR A 317 -13.33 12.44 -22.16
N SER A 318 -13.38 13.77 -22.32
CA SER A 318 -13.66 14.72 -21.23
C SER A 318 -15.01 14.48 -20.55
N ARG A 319 -16.01 14.08 -21.33
CA ARG A 319 -17.35 13.74 -20.84
C ARG A 319 -17.34 12.50 -19.95
N GLN A 320 -16.68 11.42 -20.36
CA GLN A 320 -16.62 10.16 -19.61
C GLN A 320 -15.86 10.34 -18.30
N LEU A 321 -14.77 11.12 -18.31
CA LEU A 321 -14.06 11.48 -17.07
C LEU A 321 -14.96 12.26 -16.10
N THR A 322 -15.79 13.16 -16.62
CA THR A 322 -16.77 13.92 -15.83
C THR A 322 -17.85 12.99 -15.26
N GLU A 323 -18.44 12.13 -16.10
CA GLU A 323 -19.47 11.16 -15.70
C GLU A 323 -18.95 10.14 -14.68
N SER A 324 -17.72 9.63 -14.84
CA SER A 324 -17.04 8.78 -13.86
C SER A 324 -16.96 9.46 -12.50
N TYR A 325 -16.63 10.75 -12.48
CA TYR A 325 -16.54 11.50 -11.24
C TYR A 325 -17.91 11.70 -10.58
N GLU A 326 -18.93 12.06 -11.36
CA GLU A 326 -20.29 12.26 -10.85
C GLU A 326 -20.88 11.00 -10.22
N ALA A 327 -20.53 9.83 -10.76
CA ALA A 327 -20.95 8.53 -10.23
C ALA A 327 -20.35 8.22 -8.83
N LEU A 328 -19.22 8.83 -8.47
CA LEU A 328 -18.44 8.51 -7.26
C LEU A 328 -18.82 9.34 -6.02
N LYS A 329 -20.05 9.87 -5.96
CA LYS A 329 -20.58 10.65 -4.82
C LYS A 329 -20.27 10.01 -3.45
N LEU A 330 -19.78 10.86 -2.53
CA LEU A 330 -19.73 10.68 -1.05
C LEU A 330 -18.52 9.95 -0.44
N SER A 331 -17.29 10.40 -0.72
CA SER A 331 -16.22 10.66 0.28
C SER A 331 -14.88 10.74 -0.43
N ILE A 332 -14.27 11.92 -0.53
CA ILE A 332 -12.93 12.05 -1.11
C ILE A 332 -11.90 11.83 0.01
N ASP A 333 -11.17 10.72 -0.05
CA ASP A 333 -10.03 10.44 0.83
C ASP A 333 -8.88 11.41 0.53
N ILE A 334 -8.06 11.75 1.54
CA ILE A 334 -6.90 12.64 1.33
C ILE A 334 -5.89 12.08 0.32
N ASN A 335 -5.77 10.74 0.25
CA ASN A 335 -4.90 10.08 -0.71
C ASN A 335 -5.35 10.35 -2.15
N VAL A 336 -6.65 10.49 -2.37
CA VAL A 336 -7.25 10.82 -3.67
C VAL A 336 -7.01 12.28 -4.02
N LEU A 337 -7.16 13.19 -3.06
CA LEU A 337 -6.90 14.62 -3.27
C LEU A 337 -5.44 14.91 -3.63
N MET A 338 -4.47 14.16 -3.08
CA MET A 338 -3.06 14.31 -3.43
C MET A 338 -2.76 14.06 -4.93
N TYR A 339 -3.57 13.26 -5.62
CA TYR A 339 -3.41 13.01 -7.05
C TYR A 339 -4.06 14.09 -7.92
N LEU A 340 -5.14 14.71 -7.45
CA LEU A 340 -5.87 15.74 -8.20
C LEU A 340 -5.23 17.12 -8.09
N ILE A 341 -4.66 17.44 -6.93
CA ILE A 341 -4.14 18.77 -6.64
C ILE A 341 -3.09 19.23 -7.65
N PRO A 342 -2.03 18.47 -7.95
CA PRO A 342 -0.91 18.95 -8.77
C PRO A 342 -1.26 19.46 -10.17
N ASN A 343 -2.49 19.22 -10.65
CA ASN A 343 -2.95 19.63 -11.99
C ASN A 343 -4.34 20.30 -11.95
N MET A 344 -4.82 20.67 -10.77
CA MET A 344 -6.18 21.14 -10.56
C MET A 344 -6.44 22.47 -11.25
N SER A 345 -5.46 23.35 -11.28
CA SER A 345 -5.53 24.64 -11.96
C SER A 345 -5.90 24.48 -13.44
N THR A 346 -5.18 23.60 -14.13
CA THR A 346 -5.40 23.32 -15.54
C THR A 346 -6.74 22.63 -15.78
N MET A 347 -7.16 21.69 -14.93
CA MET A 347 -8.49 21.07 -15.07
C MET A 347 -9.62 22.11 -14.94
N ILE A 348 -9.46 23.09 -14.06
CA ILE A 348 -10.43 24.18 -13.88
C ILE A 348 -10.40 25.14 -15.07
N ASN A 349 -9.21 25.56 -15.52
CA ASN A 349 -9.05 26.52 -16.61
C ASN A 349 -9.56 25.95 -17.94
N LEU A 350 -9.36 24.64 -18.19
CA LEU A 350 -9.91 23.93 -19.34
C LEU A 350 -11.41 23.57 -19.20
N LYS A 351 -12.06 24.00 -18.11
CA LYS A 351 -13.48 23.71 -17.80
C LYS A 351 -13.82 22.21 -17.78
N LEU A 352 -12.84 21.37 -17.43
CA LEU A 352 -12.99 19.93 -17.34
C LEU A 352 -13.64 19.48 -16.03
N LEU A 353 -13.75 20.39 -15.06
CA LEU A 353 -14.44 20.16 -13.79
C LEU A 353 -15.66 21.07 -13.70
N GLU A 354 -16.82 20.48 -13.42
CA GLU A 354 -18.03 21.26 -13.19
C GLU A 354 -17.94 22.08 -11.90
N LYS A 355 -18.67 23.21 -11.82
CA LYS A 355 -18.72 24.06 -10.61
C LYS A 355 -19.08 23.26 -9.34
N LYS A 356 -19.95 22.24 -9.48
CA LYS A 356 -20.38 21.38 -8.37
C LYS A 356 -19.22 20.53 -7.82
N PHE A 357 -18.38 19.99 -8.70
CA PHE A 357 -17.15 19.28 -8.34
C PHE A 357 -16.25 20.17 -7.50
N ILE A 358 -15.97 21.38 -8.00
CA ILE A 358 -15.02 22.30 -7.38
C ILE A 358 -15.47 22.59 -5.94
N ASN A 359 -16.76 22.86 -5.75
CA ASN A 359 -17.31 23.08 -4.41
C ASN A 359 -17.17 21.85 -3.50
N GLN A 360 -17.42 20.64 -4.00
CA GLN A 360 -17.33 19.40 -3.22
C GLN A 360 -15.88 19.04 -2.84
N PHE A 361 -14.94 19.30 -3.75
CA PHE A 361 -13.51 19.20 -3.51
C PHE A 361 -13.09 20.20 -2.41
N LEU A 362 -13.51 21.46 -2.46
CA LEU A 362 -13.21 22.47 -1.43
C LEU A 362 -13.80 22.10 -0.06
N ILE A 363 -15.02 21.56 -0.03
CA ILE A 363 -15.63 21.02 1.20
C ILE A 363 -14.78 19.87 1.77
N SER A 364 -14.28 18.98 0.92
CA SER A 364 -13.45 17.84 1.35
C SER A 364 -12.12 18.31 1.96
N VAL A 365 -11.47 19.32 1.35
CA VAL A 365 -10.27 19.96 1.90
C VAL A 365 -10.56 20.54 3.29
N LYS A 366 -11.67 21.27 3.45
CA LYS A 366 -12.08 21.84 4.75
C LYS A 366 -12.25 20.75 5.83
N ILE A 367 -12.98 19.68 5.53
CA ILE A 367 -13.20 18.56 6.46
C ILE A 367 -11.87 17.89 6.86
N LEU A 368 -10.93 17.75 5.93
CA LEU A 368 -9.63 17.13 6.21
C LEU A 368 -8.73 18.03 7.06
N ASN A 369 -8.78 19.33 6.83
CA ASN A 369 -8.10 20.31 7.68
C ASN A 369 -8.62 20.28 9.12
N GLU A 370 -9.95 20.27 9.31
CA GLU A 370 -10.59 20.15 10.64
C GLU A 370 -10.16 18.86 11.37
N LYS A 371 -9.81 17.81 10.63
CA LYS A 371 -9.31 16.53 11.16
C LYS A 371 -7.79 16.47 11.32
N GLY A 372 -7.06 17.56 11.07
CA GLY A 372 -5.60 17.60 11.16
C GLY A 372 -4.88 16.67 10.16
N LYS A 373 -5.51 16.37 9.02
CA LYS A 373 -4.96 15.41 8.04
C LYS A 373 -4.13 16.06 6.94
N ILE A 374 -4.19 17.38 6.78
CA ILE A 374 -3.45 18.09 5.73
C ILE A 374 -1.99 18.26 6.16
N ASN A 375 -1.06 17.68 5.39
CA ASN A 375 0.36 17.88 5.61
C ASN A 375 0.89 19.10 4.83
N ARG A 376 2.11 19.53 5.15
CA ARG A 376 2.77 20.68 4.51
C ARG A 376 2.86 20.55 2.98
N ASN A 377 3.17 19.36 2.48
CA ASN A 377 3.34 19.11 1.04
C ASN A 377 2.02 19.29 0.27
N PHE A 378 0.91 18.82 0.86
CA PHE A 378 -0.42 19.06 0.33
C PHE A 378 -0.73 20.56 0.29
N TYR A 379 -0.49 21.28 1.40
CA TYR A 379 -0.76 22.71 1.48
C TYR A 379 0.03 23.52 0.44
N GLU A 380 1.33 23.27 0.27
CA GLU A 380 2.15 24.00 -0.69
C GLU A 380 1.74 23.74 -2.14
N ASN A 381 1.44 22.49 -2.51
CA ASN A 381 0.92 22.17 -3.84
C ASN A 381 -0.48 22.79 -4.06
N PHE A 382 -1.35 22.70 -3.06
CA PHE A 382 -2.68 23.29 -3.11
C PHE A 382 -2.61 24.81 -3.33
N LYS A 383 -1.69 25.47 -2.62
CA LYS A 383 -1.38 26.89 -2.76
C LYS A 383 -0.90 27.22 -4.15
N ARG A 384 0.12 26.52 -4.65
CA ARG A 384 0.68 26.75 -5.98
C ARG A 384 -0.39 26.68 -7.07
N GLU A 385 -1.22 25.65 -7.03
CA GLU A 385 -2.22 25.37 -8.06
C GLU A 385 -3.37 26.40 -8.01
N ALA A 386 -3.84 26.78 -6.83
CA ALA A 386 -4.87 27.80 -6.72
C ALA A 386 -4.43 29.17 -7.31
N HIS A 387 -3.14 29.52 -7.25
CA HIS A 387 -2.65 30.77 -7.85
C HIS A 387 -2.70 30.75 -9.39
N GLN A 388 -2.63 29.56 -10.00
CA GLN A 388 -2.64 29.35 -11.44
C GLN A 388 -4.06 29.28 -12.03
N ILE A 389 -5.10 29.34 -11.20
CA ILE A 389 -6.49 29.42 -11.68
C ILE A 389 -6.74 30.80 -12.28
N GLU A 390 -7.20 30.83 -13.52
CA GLU A 390 -7.47 32.05 -14.29
C GLU A 390 -8.84 32.65 -13.95
N ASN A 391 -9.81 31.78 -13.64
CA ASN A 391 -11.16 32.23 -13.28
C ASN A 391 -11.17 32.84 -11.86
N GLU A 392 -11.29 34.17 -11.77
CA GLU A 392 -11.24 34.90 -10.49
C GLU A 392 -12.36 34.52 -9.50
N GLU A 393 -13.58 34.19 -9.96
CA GLU A 393 -14.67 33.72 -9.08
C GLU A 393 -14.28 32.40 -8.39
N ILE A 394 -13.67 31.49 -9.13
CA ILE A 394 -13.23 30.20 -8.60
C ILE A 394 -12.01 30.40 -7.71
N LYS A 395 -11.02 31.17 -8.16
CA LYS A 395 -9.80 31.49 -7.43
C LYS A 395 -10.09 32.07 -6.03
N GLU A 396 -11.10 32.91 -5.91
CA GLU A 396 -11.49 33.48 -4.62
C GLU A 396 -12.05 32.43 -3.65
N LYS A 397 -12.79 31.43 -4.14
CA LYS A 397 -13.24 30.29 -3.31
C LYS A 397 -12.07 29.46 -2.77
N PHE A 398 -11.00 29.32 -3.55
CA PHE A 398 -9.78 28.66 -3.10
C PHE A 398 -9.05 29.48 -2.03
N LYS A 399 -8.98 30.81 -2.19
CA LYS A 399 -8.42 31.71 -1.17
C LYS A 399 -9.14 31.61 0.17
N GLN A 400 -10.48 31.56 0.15
CA GLN A 400 -11.27 31.38 1.36
C GLN A 400 -10.91 30.09 2.11
N ILE A 401 -10.60 29.00 1.40
CA ILE A 401 -10.13 27.75 2.03
C ILE A 401 -8.70 27.90 2.60
N PHE A 402 -7.78 28.64 1.96
CA PHE A 402 -6.44 28.86 2.52
C PHE A 402 -6.46 29.48 3.90
N HIS A 403 -7.33 30.47 4.10
CA HIS A 403 -7.46 31.14 5.40
C HIS A 403 -7.98 30.20 6.50
N LEU A 404 -8.62 29.10 6.13
CA LEU A 404 -9.15 28.10 7.06
C LEU A 404 -8.14 27.00 7.38
N ILE A 405 -7.10 26.79 6.53
CA ILE A 405 -6.11 25.73 6.76
C ILE A 405 -5.20 26.13 7.92
N ASN A 406 -5.26 25.36 9.02
CA ASN A 406 -4.48 25.64 10.22
C ASN A 406 -3.00 25.34 9.95
N ARG A 407 -2.12 26.31 10.21
CA ARG A 407 -0.66 26.21 9.96
C ARG A 407 0.10 25.43 11.03
N LYS A 408 -0.57 24.53 11.77
CA LYS A 408 0.05 23.80 12.88
C LYS A 408 0.70 22.51 12.39
#